data_AF-A0AAX3LJF7-F1
#
_entry.id   AF-A0AAX3LJF7-F1
#
_cell.length_a   1.000
_cell.length_b   1.000
_cell.length_c   1.000
_cell.angle_alpha   90.00
_cell.angle_beta   90.00
_cell.angle_gamma   90.00
#
_symmetry.space_group_name_H-M   'P 1'
#
loop_
_entity.id
_entity.type
_entity.pdbx_description
1 polymer ?
#
loop_
_entity_poly.entity_id
_entity_poly.type
_entity_poly.pdbx_seq_one_letter_code
_entity_poly.pdbx_strand_id
1 'polypeptide(L)'
;MYKSQFYQDENGEKPFSDWLTKLKKKDRIAAAKIDTRIDRAEAGNFGDHKFERDGVWELRIDYGPGYRVYYSIEDGEIILLYVGGTKKTQDADLNKAVEYLKDFKARAKK
;
A
#
# COMPACT_ATOMS: atom_id res chain seq x y z
N MET A 1 7.96 -6.51 15.39
CA MET A 1 6.62 -6.00 15.02
C MET A 1 6.85 -4.75 14.21
N TYR A 2 6.23 -4.62 13.05
CA TYR A 2 6.40 -3.48 12.15
C TYR A 2 5.41 -2.37 12.54
N LYS A 3 5.76 -1.12 12.25
CA LYS A 3 4.80 -0.01 12.21
C LYS A 3 4.46 0.29 10.76
N SER A 4 3.23 0.69 10.45
CA SER A 4 2.90 1.21 9.13
C SER A 4 2.81 2.74 9.13
N GLN A 5 3.19 3.33 8.01
CA GLN A 5 2.93 4.73 7.70
C GLN A 5 2.49 4.89 6.25
N PHE A 6 1.65 5.89 6.00
CA PHE A 6 1.27 6.25 4.64
C PHE A 6 2.39 7.05 3.98
N TYR A 7 2.75 6.67 2.76
CA TYR A 7 3.50 7.57 1.91
C TYR A 7 2.79 8.92 1.79
N GLN A 8 3.57 9.98 1.95
CA GLN A 8 3.14 11.36 1.82
C GLN A 8 4.09 12.05 0.85
N ASP A 9 3.60 12.60 -0.25
CA ASP A 9 4.45 13.28 -1.26
C ASP A 9 4.98 14.65 -0.74
N GLU A 10 5.67 15.38 -1.61
CA GLU A 10 6.22 16.71 -1.28
C GLU A 10 5.15 17.78 -0.95
N ASN A 11 3.93 17.61 -1.49
CA ASN A 11 2.81 18.53 -1.29
C ASN A 11 1.95 18.14 -0.07
N GLY A 12 2.24 17.00 0.55
CA GLY A 12 1.50 16.48 1.69
C GLY A 12 0.35 15.55 1.31
N GLU A 13 0.19 15.20 0.04
CA GLU A 13 -0.83 14.26 -0.42
C GLU A 13 -0.50 12.84 0.02
N LYS A 14 -1.52 12.08 0.42
CA LYS A 14 -1.38 10.70 0.88
C LYS A 14 -2.24 9.80 -0.01
N PRO A 15 -1.74 9.38 -1.19
CA PRO A 15 -2.51 8.66 -2.19
C PRO A 15 -3.27 7.45 -1.63
N PHE A 16 -2.61 6.65 -0.79
CA PHE A 16 -3.23 5.52 -0.10
C PHE A 16 -4.37 5.96 0.82
N SER A 17 -4.11 6.92 1.71
CA SER A 17 -5.08 7.39 2.71
C SER A 17 -6.32 7.99 2.06
N ASP A 18 -6.12 8.81 1.01
CA ASP A 18 -7.21 9.44 0.27
C ASP A 18 -8.07 8.40 -0.45
N TRP A 19 -7.42 7.38 -1.02
CA TRP A 19 -8.11 6.27 -1.65
C TRP A 19 -8.92 5.46 -0.63
N LEU A 20 -8.32 5.10 0.51
CA LEU A 20 -8.98 4.31 1.56
C LEU A 20 -10.18 5.07 2.14
N THR A 21 -10.04 6.39 2.32
CA THR A 21 -11.14 7.26 2.77
C THR A 21 -12.31 7.26 1.78
N LYS A 22 -12.01 7.30 0.47
CA LYS A 22 -13.04 7.21 -0.59
C LYS A 22 -13.67 5.82 -0.62
N LEU A 23 -12.88 4.76 -0.46
CA LEU A 23 -13.39 3.38 -0.39
C LEU A 23 -14.32 3.21 0.80
N LYS A 24 -13.94 3.66 1.99
CA LYS A 24 -14.74 3.54 3.21
C LYS A 24 -16.12 4.18 3.10
N LYS A 25 -16.28 5.21 2.26
CA LYS A 25 -17.59 5.82 1.96
C LYS A 25 -18.46 4.95 1.03
N LYS A 26 -17.84 4.15 0.16
CA LYS A 26 -18.52 3.31 -0.85
C LYS A 26 -18.73 1.87 -0.37
N ASP A 27 -17.73 1.28 0.26
CA ASP A 27 -17.71 -0.09 0.78
C ASP A 27 -16.89 -0.14 2.07
N ARG A 28 -17.59 -0.05 3.21
CA ARG A 28 -16.97 -0.13 4.54
C ARG A 28 -16.36 -1.49 4.84
N ILE A 29 -16.91 -2.56 4.26
CA ILE A 29 -16.45 -3.93 4.53
C ILE A 29 -15.13 -4.17 3.80
N ALA A 30 -15.00 -3.71 2.55
CA ALA A 30 -13.73 -3.72 1.83
C ALA A 30 -12.64 -2.97 2.59
N ALA A 31 -12.94 -1.74 3.05
CA ALA A 31 -12.00 -0.94 3.83
C ALA A 31 -11.57 -1.66 5.12
N ALA A 32 -12.50 -2.21 5.89
CA ALA A 32 -12.19 -2.94 7.12
C ALA A 32 -11.32 -4.19 6.87
N LYS A 33 -11.52 -4.88 5.74
CA LYS A 33 -10.68 -6.02 5.34
C LYS A 33 -9.26 -5.60 4.97
N ILE A 34 -9.10 -4.45 4.32
CA ILE A 34 -7.79 -3.85 4.03
C ILE A 34 -7.10 -3.46 5.34
N ASP A 35 -7.79 -2.77 6.25
CA ASP A 35 -7.25 -2.40 7.57
C ASP A 35 -6.78 -3.65 8.33
N THR A 36 -7.64 -4.67 8.44
CA THR A 36 -7.29 -5.96 9.08
C THR A 36 -6.07 -6.62 8.43
N ARG A 37 -5.88 -6.45 7.12
CA ARG A 37 -4.72 -7.00 6.41
C ARG A 37 -3.43 -6.29 6.80
N ILE A 38 -3.49 -4.97 6.96
CA ILE A 38 -2.37 -4.14 7.39
C ILE A 38 -2.02 -4.45 8.85
N ASP A 39 -3.00 -4.53 9.75
CA ASP A 39 -2.78 -4.87 11.17
C ASP A 39 -2.04 -6.22 11.31
N ARG A 40 -2.40 -7.20 10.49
CA ARG A 40 -1.71 -8.50 10.45
C ARG A 40 -0.27 -8.37 9.94
N ALA A 41 -0.04 -7.56 8.91
CA ALA A 41 1.29 -7.30 8.39
C ALA A 41 2.17 -6.59 9.43
N GLU A 42 1.63 -5.63 10.17
CA GLU A 42 2.29 -4.98 11.32
C GLU A 42 2.69 -6.01 12.40
N ALA A 43 1.81 -6.99 12.67
CA ALA A 43 2.12 -8.11 13.55
C ALA A 43 3.16 -9.11 12.98
N GLY A 44 3.66 -8.89 11.76
CA GLY A 44 4.61 -9.76 11.07
C GLY A 44 3.96 -10.88 10.26
N ASN A 45 2.63 -10.94 10.20
CA ASN A 45 1.87 -11.90 9.40
C ASN A 45 1.43 -11.28 8.08
N PHE A 46 2.33 -11.32 7.10
CA PHE A 46 2.08 -10.77 5.76
C PHE A 46 1.15 -11.62 4.91
N GLY A 47 0.77 -12.86 5.28
CA GLY A 47 -0.17 -13.71 4.51
C GLY A 47 0.18 -13.85 3.01
N ASP A 48 -0.83 -13.82 2.13
CA ASP A 48 -0.65 -13.70 0.68
C ASP A 48 -0.09 -12.33 0.28
N HIS A 49 1.23 -12.32 0.08
CA HIS A 49 1.99 -11.18 -0.41
C HIS A 49 3.06 -11.64 -1.40
N LYS A 50 3.51 -10.74 -2.25
CA LYS A 50 4.52 -11.05 -3.26
C LYS A 50 5.45 -9.86 -3.47
N PHE A 51 6.75 -10.13 -3.61
CA PHE A 51 7.67 -9.14 -4.14
C PHE A 51 7.34 -8.88 -5.62
N GLU A 52 7.23 -7.61 -6.00
CA GLU A 52 7.04 -7.22 -7.40
C GLU A 52 8.37 -6.72 -7.99
N ARG A 53 8.59 -5.40 -8.02
CA ARG A 53 9.84 -4.82 -8.55
C ARG A 53 10.27 -3.57 -7.80
N ASP A 54 11.54 -3.22 -7.94
CA ASP A 54 12.14 -1.97 -7.45
C ASP A 54 11.92 -1.72 -5.94
N GLY A 55 11.85 -2.78 -5.14
CA GLY A 55 11.60 -2.71 -3.69
C GLY A 55 10.12 -2.72 -3.31
N VAL A 56 9.20 -2.69 -4.27
CA VAL A 56 7.76 -2.73 -4.02
C VAL A 56 7.27 -4.16 -3.85
N TRP A 57 6.45 -4.35 -2.84
CA TRP A 57 5.71 -5.57 -2.52
C TRP A 57 4.21 -5.34 -2.71
N GLU A 58 3.49 -6.42 -2.96
CA GLU A 58 2.04 -6.44 -3.13
C GLU A 58 1.41 -7.32 -2.05
N LEU A 59 0.47 -6.77 -1.28
CA LEU A 59 -0.45 -7.50 -0.42
C LEU A 59 -1.75 -7.77 -1.19
N ARG A 60 -2.12 -9.05 -1.32
CA ARG A 60 -3.32 -9.47 -2.02
C ARG A 60 -4.47 -9.68 -1.05
N ILE A 61 -5.61 -9.13 -1.39
CA ILE A 61 -6.85 -9.24 -0.61
C ILE A 61 -7.94 -9.74 -1.55
N ASP A 62 -8.32 -11.01 -1.37
CA ASP A 62 -9.39 -11.64 -2.13
C ASP A 62 -10.76 -11.25 -1.57
N TYR A 63 -11.19 -10.04 -1.93
CA TYR A 63 -12.50 -9.51 -1.59
C TYR A 63 -12.96 -8.52 -2.67
N GLY A 64 -14.24 -8.59 -3.05
CA GLY A 64 -14.82 -7.75 -4.08
C GLY A 64 -14.04 -7.86 -5.41
N PRO A 65 -13.51 -6.75 -5.96
CA PRO A 65 -12.76 -6.77 -7.21
C PRO A 65 -11.35 -7.38 -7.12
N GLY A 66 -10.90 -7.74 -5.90
CA GLY A 66 -9.54 -8.23 -5.65
C GLY A 66 -8.56 -7.07 -5.46
N TYR A 67 -8.51 -6.51 -4.26
CA TYR A 67 -7.65 -5.38 -3.93
C TYR A 67 -6.16 -5.77 -3.84
N ARG A 68 -5.30 -4.82 -4.20
CA ARG A 68 -3.84 -4.92 -4.14
C ARG A 68 -3.27 -3.72 -3.40
N VAL A 69 -2.71 -3.96 -2.22
CA VAL A 69 -2.02 -2.92 -1.45
C VAL A 69 -0.54 -3.00 -1.79
N TYR A 70 0.00 -1.93 -2.38
CA TYR A 70 1.43 -1.83 -2.67
C TYR A 70 2.15 -1.16 -1.52
N TYR A 71 3.25 -1.77 -1.10
CA TYR A 71 4.01 -1.31 0.06
C TYR A 71 5.50 -1.57 -0.12
N SER A 72 6.33 -0.96 0.73
CA SER A 72 7.73 -1.35 0.95
C SER A 72 7.98 -1.56 2.43
N ILE A 73 9.10 -2.21 2.76
CA ILE A 73 9.63 -2.25 4.13
C ILE A 73 10.93 -1.46 4.13
N GLU A 74 10.96 -0.34 4.84
CA GLU A 74 12.14 0.53 4.99
C GLU A 74 12.40 0.72 6.49
N ASP A 75 13.63 0.46 6.93
CA ASP A 75 14.05 0.63 8.33
C ASP A 75 13.14 -0.02 9.39
N GLY A 76 12.51 -1.15 9.03
CA GLY A 76 11.59 -1.88 9.91
C GLY A 76 10.16 -1.33 9.94
N GLU A 77 9.82 -0.41 9.03
CA GLU A 77 8.49 0.16 8.86
C GLU A 77 7.87 -0.22 7.51
N ILE A 78 6.57 -0.47 7.52
CA ILE A 78 5.75 -0.70 6.33
C ILE A 78 5.34 0.65 5.75
N ILE A 79 5.86 0.98 4.58
CA ILE A 79 5.48 2.18 3.84
C ILE A 79 4.34 1.83 2.90
N LEU A 80 3.13 2.31 3.17
CA LEU A 80 1.95 2.10 2.33
C LEU A 80 1.96 3.10 1.19
N LEU A 81 2.22 2.61 -0.03
CA LEU A 81 2.50 3.44 -1.21
C LEU A 81 1.23 3.74 -2.00
N TYR A 82 0.49 2.69 -2.37
CA TYR A 82 -0.65 2.80 -3.26
C TYR A 82 -1.63 1.63 -3.12
N VAL A 83 -2.83 1.78 -3.66
CA VAL A 83 -3.80 0.67 -3.77
C VAL A 83 -4.32 0.55 -5.20
N GLY A 84 -4.12 -0.63 -5.78
CA GLY A 84 -4.69 -1.02 -7.06
C GLY A 84 -6.00 -1.78 -6.88
N GLY A 85 -7.00 -1.45 -7.70
CA GLY A 85 -8.35 -2.01 -7.60
C GLY A 85 -8.60 -3.25 -8.45
N THR A 86 -7.85 -3.46 -9.53
CA THR A 86 -8.10 -4.58 -10.46
C THR A 86 -6.82 -5.07 -11.12
N LYS A 87 -6.81 -6.32 -11.61
CA LYS A 87 -5.69 -6.87 -12.40
C LYS A 87 -5.39 -6.07 -13.68
N LYS A 88 -6.38 -5.39 -14.26
CA LYS A 88 -6.21 -4.63 -15.52
C LYS A 88 -5.37 -3.37 -15.34
N THR A 89 -5.36 -2.79 -14.14
CA THR A 89 -4.61 -1.58 -13.82
C THR A 89 -3.29 -1.88 -13.12
N GLN A 90 -2.98 -3.16 -12.90
CA GLN A 90 -1.89 -3.60 -12.03
C GLN A 90 -0.54 -2.99 -12.41
N ASP A 91 -0.17 -3.01 -13.70
CA ASP A 91 1.11 -2.44 -14.15
C ASP A 91 1.21 -0.93 -13.93
N ALA A 92 0.11 -0.20 -14.17
CA ALA A 92 0.07 1.24 -13.95
C ALA A 92 0.09 1.59 -12.46
N ASP A 93 -0.63 0.83 -11.63
CA ASP A 93 -0.65 0.99 -10.19
C ASP A 93 0.72 0.67 -9.58
N LEU A 94 1.40 -0.36 -10.09
CA LEU A 94 2.75 -0.74 -9.68
C LEU A 94 3.78 0.33 -10.09
N ASN A 95 3.66 0.92 -11.29
CA ASN A 95 4.52 2.04 -11.70
C ASN A 95 4.43 3.21 -10.71
N LYS A 96 3.22 3.61 -10.32
CA LYS A 96 3.02 4.66 -9.31
C LYS A 96 3.62 4.30 -7.97
N ALA A 97 3.43 3.06 -7.51
CA ALA A 97 4.02 2.61 -6.26
C ALA A 97 5.56 2.69 -6.29
N VAL A 98 6.19 2.32 -7.41
CA VAL A 98 7.64 2.44 -7.59
C VAL A 98 8.09 3.90 -7.58
N GLU A 99 7.35 4.79 -8.24
CA GLU A 99 7.62 6.24 -8.22
C GLU A 99 7.55 6.80 -6.80
N TYR A 100 6.49 6.49 -6.05
CA TYR A 100 6.33 6.91 -4.66
C TYR A 100 7.44 6.38 -3.75
N LEU A 101 7.88 5.14 -3.96
CA LEU A 101 8.99 4.58 -3.17
C LEU A 101 10.31 5.28 -3.47
N LYS A 102 10.59 5.59 -4.76
CA LYS A 102 11.78 6.33 -5.15
C LYS A 102 11.79 7.72 -4.53
N ASP A 103 10.67 8.41 -4.59
CA ASP A 103 10.51 9.74 -3.98
C ASP A 103 10.69 9.68 -2.44
N PHE A 104 10.04 8.73 -1.77
CA PHE A 104 10.20 8.51 -0.33
C PHE A 104 11.67 8.32 0.06
N LYS A 105 12.39 7.45 -0.66
CA LYS A 105 13.82 7.18 -0.41
C LYS A 105 14.71 8.37 -0.70
N ALA A 106 14.39 9.18 -1.71
CA ALA A 106 15.15 10.37 -2.03
C ALA A 106 15.02 11.43 -0.93
N ARG A 107 13.82 11.57 -0.35
CA ARG A 107 13.54 12.51 0.73
C ARG A 107 14.04 12.04 2.10
N ALA A 108 14.03 10.73 2.37
CA ALA A 108 14.54 10.17 3.63
C ALA A 108 16.07 10.24 3.78
N LYS A 109 16.81 10.43 2.68
CA LYS A 109 18.28 10.56 2.66
C LYS A 109 18.79 11.99 2.89
N LYS A 110 17.91 12.97 2.98
CA LYS A 110 18.25 14.37 3.31
C LYS A 110 18.12 14.58 4.82
#